data_AF-A0A967MW42-F1
#
_entry.id   AF-A0A967MW42-F1
#
_cell.length_a   1.000
_cell.length_b   1.000
_cell.length_c   1.000
_cell.angle_alpha   90.00
_cell.angle_beta   90.00
_cell.angle_gamma   90.00
#
_symmetry.space_group_name_H-M   'P 1'
#
loop_
_entity.id
_entity.type
_entity.pdbx_description
1 polymer ?
#
loop_
_entity_poly.entity_id
_entity_poly.type
_entity_poly.pdbx_seq_one_letter_code
_entity_poly.pdbx_strand_id
1 'polypeptide(L)' 'QALFACTYKIGLLCNAERASLFLVDHAKGELWLRVAQEEGADVHIPIGSGIAGRVAASGEALRVDD' A
#
# COMPACT_ATOMS: atom_id res chain seq x y z
N GLN A 1 2.51 5.08 15.44
CA GLN A 1 3.46 6.20 15.18
C GLN A 1 4.63 5.80 14.27
N ALA A 2 5.34 4.69 14.53
CA ALA A 2 6.50 4.28 13.71
C ALA A 2 6.17 4.00 12.23
N LEU A 3 5.12 3.22 11.93
CA LEU A 3 4.73 2.90 10.56
C LEU A 3 4.40 4.16 9.74
N PHE A 4 3.68 5.11 10.33
CA PHE A 4 3.39 6.41 9.69
C PHE A 4 4.65 7.18 9.33
N ALA A 5 5.57 7.32 10.28
CA ALA A 5 6.84 8.01 10.04
C ALA A 5 7.68 7.33 8.96
N CYS A 6 7.71 5.99 8.91
CA CYS A 6 8.40 5.24 7.88
C CYS A 6 7.78 5.48 6.50
N THR A 7 6.45 5.30 6.36
CA THR A 7 5.76 5.51 5.08
C THR A 7 5.95 6.93 4.56
N TYR A 8 5.88 7.93 5.44
CA TYR A 8 6.11 9.33 5.08
C TYR A 8 7.54 9.57 4.57
N LYS A 9 8.56 9.11 5.32
CA LYS A 9 9.97 9.28 4.92
C LYS A 9 10.31 8.55 3.62
N ILE A 10 9.76 7.35 3.41
CA ILE A 10 9.95 6.60 2.16
C ILE A 10 9.37 7.39 0.98
N GLY A 11 8.16 7.96 1.12
CA GLY A 11 7.57 8.82 0.10
C GLY A 11 8.46 10.00 -0.27
N LEU A 12 9.04 10.69 0.73
CA LEU A 12 9.98 11.78 0.52
C LEU A 12 11.25 11.34 -0.23
N LEU A 13 11.84 10.19 0.14
CA LEU A 13 13.04 9.66 -0.52
C LEU A 13 12.81 9.26 -1.98
N CYS A 14 11.59 8.83 -2.31
CA CYS A 14 11.19 8.49 -3.67
C CYS A 14 10.68 9.69 -4.48
N ASN A 15 10.66 10.91 -3.89
CA ASN A 15 10.05 12.09 -4.47
C ASN A 15 8.60 11.85 -4.94
N ALA A 16 7.85 11.07 -4.15
CA ALA A 16 6.47 10.70 -4.44
C ALA A 16 5.50 11.70 -3.81
N GLU A 17 4.45 12.08 -4.54
CA GLU A 17 3.37 12.95 -4.03
C GLU A 17 2.65 12.30 -2.83
N ARG A 18 2.38 10.99 -2.91
CA ARG A 18 1.73 10.20 -1.87
C ARG A 18 2.36 8.82 -1.76
N ALA A 19 2.44 8.31 -0.53
CA ALA A 19 2.84 6.94 -0.24
C ALA A 19 1.83 6.28 0.70
N SER A 20 1.54 5.01 0.44
CA SER A 20 0.57 4.21 1.20
C SER A 20 1.19 2.89 1.61
N LEU A 21 0.85 2.41 2.80
CA LEU A 21 1.24 1.07 3.28
C LEU A 21 -0.01 0.22 3.48
N PHE A 22 -0.08 -0.86 2.72
CA PHE A 22 -1.09 -1.90 2.87
C PHE A 22 -0.53 -3.06 3.70
N LEU A 23 -1.36 -3.62 4.57
CA LEU A 23 -1.10 -4.88 5.26
C LEU A 23 -1.93 -5.98 4.59
N VAL A 24 -1.33 -7.15 4.40
CA VAL A 24 -2.02 -8.30 3.80
C VAL A 24 -2.70 -9.11 4.91
N ASP A 25 -4.00 -9.32 4.78
CA ASP A 25 -4.79 -10.26 5.57
C ASP A 25 -5.07 -11.50 4.72
N HIS A 26 -4.23 -12.53 4.86
CA HIS A 26 -4.37 -13.78 4.13
C HIS A 26 -5.60 -14.59 4.55
N ALA A 27 -6.12 -14.40 5.77
CA ALA A 27 -7.30 -15.12 6.23
C ALA A 27 -8.57 -14.60 5.53
N LYS A 28 -8.61 -13.30 5.22
CA LYS A 28 -9.71 -12.66 4.47
C LYS A 28 -9.46 -12.55 2.97
N GLY A 29 -8.22 -12.74 2.52
CA GLY A 29 -7.84 -12.61 1.12
C GLY A 29 -7.82 -11.16 0.63
N GLU A 30 -7.50 -10.20 1.51
CA GLU A 30 -7.54 -8.76 1.22
C GLU A 30 -6.30 -8.02 1.74
N LEU A 31 -6.10 -6.82 1.20
CA LEU A 31 -5.15 -5.83 1.67
C LEU A 31 -5.92 -4.73 2.40
N TRP A 32 -5.45 -4.33 3.57
CA TRP A 32 -6.00 -3.24 4.34
C TRP A 32 -5.03 -2.05 4.37
N LEU A 33 -5.51 -0.87 3.98
CA LEU A 33 -4.74 0.37 4.06
C LEU A 33 -4.58 0.80 5.53
N ARG A 34 -3.42 0.52 6.12
CA ARG A 34 -3.16 0.81 7.53
C ARG A 34 -2.61 2.21 7.75
N VAL A 35 -1.88 2.73 6.78
CA VAL A 35 -1.24 4.04 6.83
C VAL A 35 -1.43 4.74 5.49
N ALA A 36 -2.25 5.79 5.51
CA ALA A 36 -2.30 6.82 4.48
C ALA A 36 -1.68 8.11 5.04
N GLN A 37 -1.12 8.95 4.16
CA GLN A 37 -0.63 10.28 4.54
C GLN A 37 -1.78 11.22 4.97
N GLU A 38 -3.03 10.87 4.67
CA GLU A 38 -4.24 11.54 5.14
C GLU A 38 -5.01 10.60 6.07
N GLU A 39 -5.53 11.12 7.19
CA GLU A 39 -6.32 10.32 8.16
C GLU A 39 -7.67 9.90 7.55
N GLY A 40 -8.09 8.65 7.80
CA GLY A 40 -9.48 8.21 7.56
C GLY A 40 -9.76 7.27 6.40
N ALA A 41 -8.74 6.71 5.73
CA ALA A 41 -8.96 5.81 4.59
C ALA A 41 -9.07 4.32 5.04
N ASP A 42 -10.29 3.85 5.32
CA ASP A 42 -10.59 2.41 5.40
C ASP A 42 -10.74 1.84 3.98
N VAL A 43 -9.61 1.53 3.36
CA VAL A 43 -9.55 0.94 2.01
C VAL A 43 -9.18 -0.52 2.10
N HIS A 44 -10.03 -1.36 1.52
CA HIS A 44 -9.84 -2.80 1.38
C HIS A 44 -9.72 -3.16 -0.10
N ILE A 45 -8.70 -3.93 -0.46
CA ILE A 45 -8.44 -4.37 -1.84
C ILE A 45 -8.31 -5.90 -1.85
N PRO A 46 -9.10 -6.65 -2.63
CA PRO A 46 -8.90 -8.09 -2.76
C PRO A 46 -7.51 -8.44 -3.30
N ILE A 47 -6.91 -9.52 -2.81
CA ILE A 47 -5.67 -10.07 -3.39
C ILE A 47 -5.95 -10.42 -4.86
N GLY A 48 -5.02 -10.04 -5.74
CA GLY A 48 -5.14 -10.18 -7.20
C GLY A 48 -5.86 -9.02 -7.90
N SER A 49 -6.49 -8.10 -7.18
CA SER A 49 -7.23 -6.97 -7.77
C SER A 49 -6.41 -5.67 -7.81
N GLY A 50 -6.47 -4.94 -8.93
CA GLY A 50 -5.73 -3.70 -9.11
C GLY A 50 -4.21 -3.88 -9.01
N ILE A 51 -3.49 -2.76 -8.86
CA ILE A 51 -2.02 -2.76 -8.79
C ILE A 51 -1.54 -3.43 -7.49
N ALA A 52 -2.05 -2.97 -6.34
CA ALA A 52 -1.63 -3.47 -5.04
C ALA A 52 -2.01 -4.95 -4.83
N GLY A 53 -3.22 -5.35 -5.23
CA GLY A 53 -3.65 -6.75 -5.11
C GLY A 53 -2.86 -7.68 -6.02
N ARG A 54 -2.51 -7.27 -7.25
CA ARG A 54 -1.61 -8.04 -8.11
C ARG A 54 -0.25 -8.27 -7.44
N VAL A 55 0.38 -7.21 -6.93
CA VAL A 55 1.69 -7.30 -6.26
C VAL A 55 1.61 -8.20 -5.02
N ALA A 56 0.52 -8.13 -4.24
CA ALA A 56 0.33 -9.04 -3.11
C ALA A 56 0.14 -10.51 -3.52
N ALA A 57 -0.40 -10.77 -4.72
CA ALA A 57 -0.55 -12.12 -5.25
C ALA A 57 0.76 -12.69 -5.82
N SER A 58 1.56 -11.87 -6.51
CA SER A 58 2.80 -12.32 -7.16
C SER A 58 4.04 -12.23 -6.27
N GLY A 59 4.07 -11.29 -5.32
CA GLY A 59 5.27 -10.93 -4.58
C GLY A 59 6.31 -10.16 -5.42
N GLU A 60 5.96 -9.79 -6.65
CA GLU A 60 6.85 -9.11 -7.59
C GLU A 60 6.55 -7.61 -7.65
N ALA A 61 7.60 -6.79 -7.65
CA ALA A 61 7.47 -5.34 -7.78
C ALA A 61 6.93 -4.96 -9.16
N LEU A 62 6.03 -3.96 -9.20
CA LEU A 62 5.44 -3.46 -10.43
C LEU A 62 5.61 -1.94 -10.53
N ARG A 63 6.15 -1.49 -11.66
CA ARG A 63 6.14 -0.09 -12.10
C ARG A 63 5.10 0.06 -13.20
N VAL A 64 4.26 1.08 -13.10
CA VAL A 64 3.30 1.46 -14.13
C VAL A 64 3.80 2.76 -14.74
N ASP A 65 4.02 2.77 -16.05
CA ASP A 65 4.30 3.98 -16.81
C ASP A 65 2.97 4.56 -17.36
N ASP A 66 2.96 5.86 -17.65
CA ASP A 66 1.78 6.58 -18.17
C ASP A 66 1.36 6.14 -19.58
#